data_AF-A0A6J7B1A2-F1
#
_entry.id   AF-A0A6J7B1A2-F1
#
_cell.length_a   1.000
_cell.length_b   1.000
_cell.length_c   1.000
_cell.angle_alpha   90.00
_cell.angle_beta   90.00
_cell.angle_gamma   90.00
#
_symmetry.space_group_name_H-M   'P 1'
#
loop_
_entity.id
_entity.type
_entity.pdbx_description
1 polymer ?
#
loop_
_entity_poly.entity_id
_entity_poly.type
_entity_poly.pdbx_seq_one_letter_code
_entity_poly.pdbx_strand_id
1 'polypeptide(L)'
;MAQDSSKAAKARAVVASLLALESAIIAGLGIWLIVLTATADTFEFKPLLGDLLFAVLGSGGLAASAIGYRRGKYFGRSPAVLANLIALGVVSYQIQAGLWLVAVPLAMLAVATLVAALRAIPE
;
A
#
# COMPACT_ATOMS: atom_id res chain seq x y z
N MET A 1 3.01 -25.03 21.99
CA MET A 1 3.57 -24.83 20.63
C MET A 1 2.50 -24.63 19.55
N ALA A 2 1.44 -25.45 19.46
CA ALA A 2 0.40 -25.30 18.40
C ALA A 2 -0.43 -23.98 18.46
N GLN A 3 -0.66 -23.43 19.65
CA GLN A 3 -1.44 -22.19 19.83
C GLN A 3 -0.69 -20.94 19.35
N ASP A 4 0.64 -20.98 19.32
CA ASP A 4 1.50 -19.87 18.89
C ASP A 4 1.54 -19.76 17.36
N SER A 5 1.68 -20.92 16.69
CA SER A 5 1.66 -21.02 15.22
C SER A 5 0.32 -20.56 14.61
N SER A 6 -0.81 -20.87 15.27
CA SER A 6 -2.14 -20.41 14.83
C SER A 6 -2.31 -18.88 14.93
N LYS A 7 -1.80 -18.26 16.00
CA LYS A 7 -1.80 -16.80 16.16
C LYS A 7 -0.90 -16.12 15.13
N ALA A 8 0.28 -16.66 14.88
CA ALA A 8 1.21 -16.17 13.86
C ALA A 8 0.62 -16.29 12.44
N ALA A 9 -0.11 -17.36 12.13
CA ALA A 9 -0.81 -17.52 10.85
C ALA A 9 -1.94 -16.49 10.66
N LYS A 10 -2.74 -16.23 11.70
CA LYS A 10 -3.79 -15.20 11.67
C LYS A 10 -3.19 -13.80 11.49
N ALA A 11 -2.11 -13.48 12.19
CA ALA A 11 -1.42 -12.19 12.04
C ALA A 11 -0.91 -11.98 10.61
N ARG A 12 -0.31 -13.01 10.00
CA ARG A 12 0.12 -12.97 8.59
C ARG A 12 -1.05 -12.79 7.61
N ALA A 13 -2.19 -13.42 7.87
CA ALA A 13 -3.39 -13.25 7.06
C ALA A 13 -3.93 -11.82 7.12
N VAL A 14 -3.94 -11.20 8.30
CA VAL A 14 -4.36 -9.79 8.47
C VAL A 14 -3.43 -8.85 7.69
N VAL A 15 -2.11 -9.00 7.82
CA VAL A 15 -1.15 -8.18 7.07
C VAL A 15 -1.34 -8.36 5.57
N ALA A 16 -1.51 -9.61 5.10
CA ALA A 16 -1.75 -9.85 3.69
C ALA A 16 -3.05 -9.20 3.19
N SER A 17 -4.12 -9.21 3.99
CA SER A 17 -5.37 -8.53 3.64
C SER A 17 -5.21 -7.01 3.58
N LEU A 18 -4.47 -6.41 4.52
CA LEU A 18 -4.17 -4.98 4.50
C LEU A 18 -3.37 -4.59 3.25
N LEU A 19 -2.31 -5.33 2.92
CA LEU A 19 -1.50 -5.09 1.73
C LEU A 19 -2.29 -5.30 0.43
N ALA A 20 -3.20 -6.28 0.40
CA ALA A 20 -4.08 -6.49 -0.75
C ALA A 20 -5.07 -5.33 -0.93
N LEU A 21 -5.60 -4.79 0.18
CA LEU A 21 -6.44 -3.60 0.15
C LEU A 21 -5.66 -2.37 -0.34
N GLU A 22 -4.47 -2.11 0.20
CA GLU A 22 -3.59 -1.02 -0.25
C GLU A 22 -3.26 -1.14 -1.74
N SER A 23 -2.92 -2.35 -2.20
CA SER A 23 -2.71 -2.62 -3.61
C SER A 23 -3.93 -2.28 -4.46
N ALA A 24 -5.13 -2.65 -4.01
CA ALA A 24 -6.36 -2.37 -4.74
C ALA A 24 -6.67 -0.87 -4.79
N ILE A 25 -6.43 -0.15 -3.68
CA ILE A 25 -6.59 1.31 -3.61
C ILE A 25 -5.65 1.99 -4.60
N ILE A 26 -4.36 1.64 -4.61
CA ILE A 26 -3.37 2.24 -5.54
C ILE A 26 -3.74 1.95 -6.99
N ALA A 27 -4.15 0.71 -7.31
CA ALA A 27 -4.58 0.36 -8.66
C ALA A 27 -5.85 1.15 -9.07
N GLY A 28 -6.82 1.28 -8.15
CA GLY A 28 -8.02 2.08 -8.34
C GLY A 28 -7.71 3.57 -8.57
N LEU A 29 -6.76 4.13 -7.83
CA LEU A 29 -6.28 5.51 -8.04
C LEU A 29 -5.58 5.67 -9.40
N GLY A 30 -4.83 4.66 -9.85
CA GLY A 30 -4.25 4.65 -11.20
C GLY A 30 -5.32 4.65 -12.29
N ILE A 31 -6.38 3.85 -12.14
CA ILE A 31 -7.53 3.85 -13.07
C ILE A 31 -8.25 5.19 -13.02
N TRP A 32 -8.49 5.73 -11.83
CA TRP A 32 -9.10 7.04 -11.64
C TRP A 32 -8.29 8.15 -12.33
N LEU A 33 -6.96 8.09 -12.26
CA LEU A 33 -6.08 9.04 -12.94
C LEU A 33 -6.23 9.01 -14.46
N ILE A 34 -6.43 7.82 -15.06
CA ILE A 34 -6.72 7.68 -16.50
C ILE A 34 -8.01 8.42 -16.85
N VAL A 35 -9.07 8.22 -16.06
CA VAL A 35 -10.36 8.89 -16.27
C VAL A 35 -10.21 10.39 -16.11
N LEU A 36 -9.56 10.85 -15.03
CA LEU A 36 -9.32 12.27 -14.76
C LEU A 36 -8.56 12.94 -15.91
N THR A 37 -7.55 12.26 -16.45
CA THR A 37 -6.73 12.78 -17.54
C THR A 37 -7.51 12.80 -18.86
N ALA A 38 -8.41 11.84 -19.09
CA ALA A 38 -9.26 11.84 -20.27
C ALA A 38 -10.30 12.98 -20.26
N THR A 39 -10.68 13.49 -19.09
CA THR A 39 -11.62 14.61 -18.93
C THR A 39 -10.94 15.95 -18.65
N ALA A 40 -9.61 16.00 -18.64
CA ALA A 40 -8.87 17.21 -18.34
C ALA A 40 -8.73 18.13 -19.56
N ASP A 41 -8.77 19.44 -19.35
CA ASP A 41 -8.56 20.45 -20.39
C ASP A 41 -7.12 20.50 -20.91
N THR A 42 -6.16 19.98 -20.13
CA THR A 42 -4.73 19.95 -20.46
C THR A 42 -4.18 18.54 -20.26
N PHE A 43 -3.63 17.99 -21.33
CA PHE A 43 -3.04 16.64 -21.34
C PHE A 43 -1.52 16.71 -21.30
N GLU A 44 -0.93 16.26 -20.20
CA GLU A 44 0.52 16.10 -20.09
C GLU A 44 0.91 14.62 -20.04
N PHE A 45 1.45 14.12 -21.15
CA PHE A 45 1.79 12.70 -21.29
C PHE A 45 2.89 12.23 -20.34
N LYS A 46 3.93 13.06 -20.11
CA LYS A 46 5.10 12.66 -19.33
C LYS A 46 4.77 12.43 -17.84
N PRO A 47 4.08 13.36 -17.14
CA PRO A 47 3.60 13.10 -15.77
C PRO A 47 2.68 11.90 -15.67
N LEU A 48 1.71 11.77 -16.60
CA LEU A 48 0.78 10.65 -16.62
C LEU A 48 1.51 9.30 -16.67
N LEU A 49 2.49 9.17 -17.58
CA LEU A 49 3.25 7.93 -17.71
C LEU A 49 4.03 7.59 -16.42
N GLY A 50 4.61 8.59 -15.77
CA GLY A 50 5.31 8.44 -14.49
C GLY A 50 4.38 7.92 -13.39
N ASP A 51 3.22 8.54 -13.23
CA ASP A 51 2.24 8.18 -12.21
C ASP A 51 1.62 6.81 -12.46
N LEU A 52 1.33 6.46 -13.71
CA LEU A 52 0.81 5.14 -14.06
C LEU A 52 1.86 4.05 -13.83
N LEU A 53 3.13 4.29 -14.21
CA LEU A 53 4.20 3.34 -13.94
C LEU A 53 4.38 3.15 -12.42
N PHE A 54 4.35 4.24 -11.66
CA PHE A 54 4.41 4.18 -10.19
C PHE A 54 3.23 3.41 -9.60
N ALA A 55 2.01 3.65 -10.08
CA ALA A 55 0.81 2.94 -9.62
C ALA A 55 0.87 1.43 -9.94
N VAL A 56 1.33 1.05 -11.13
CA VAL A 56 1.48 -0.36 -11.53
C VAL A 56 2.55 -1.06 -10.68
N LEU A 57 3.72 -0.44 -10.53
CA LEU A 57 4.81 -1.02 -9.74
C LEU A 57 4.47 -1.06 -8.25
N GLY A 58 3.87 0.00 -7.71
CA GLY A 58 3.46 0.10 -6.32
C GLY A 58 2.38 -0.92 -5.96
N SER A 59 1.29 -0.97 -6.73
CA SER A 59 0.22 -1.96 -6.52
C SER A 59 0.72 -3.39 -6.74
N GLY A 60 1.45 -3.65 -7.83
CA GLY A 60 2.01 -4.97 -8.11
C GLY A 60 2.98 -5.46 -7.02
N GLY A 61 3.85 -4.58 -6.52
CA GLY A 61 4.79 -4.88 -5.44
C GLY A 61 4.07 -5.19 -4.11
N LEU A 62 3.02 -4.45 -3.79
CA LEU A 62 2.17 -4.69 -2.61
C LEU A 62 1.39 -6.00 -2.74
N ALA A 63 0.81 -6.29 -3.90
CA ALA A 63 0.13 -7.56 -4.17
C ALA A 63 1.08 -8.76 -4.03
N ALA A 64 2.28 -8.66 -4.60
CA ALA A 64 3.31 -9.68 -4.45
C ALA A 64 3.72 -9.88 -2.98
N SER A 65 3.79 -8.78 -2.22
CA SER A 65 4.08 -8.80 -0.78
C SER A 65 2.97 -9.47 0.03
N ALA A 66 1.71 -9.19 -0.29
CA ALA A 66 0.55 -9.85 0.30
C ALA A 66 0.60 -11.38 0.07
N ILE A 67 0.93 -11.81 -1.14
CA ILE A 67 1.11 -13.23 -1.47
C ILE A 67 2.29 -13.83 -0.67
N GLY A 68 3.39 -13.09 -0.53
CA GLY A 68 4.54 -13.47 0.28
C GLY A 68 4.17 -13.73 1.75
N TYR A 69 3.41 -12.82 2.36
CA TYR A 69 2.91 -12.99 3.74
C TYR A 69 1.99 -14.20 3.89
N ARG A 70 1.07 -14.44 2.94
CA ARG A 70 0.19 -15.63 2.96
C ARG A 70 0.98 -16.94 2.87
N ARG A 71 2.09 -16.93 2.14
CA ARG A 71 2.97 -18.09 1.96
C ARG A 71 4.03 -18.22 3.07
N GLY A 72 4.01 -17.33 4.07
CA GLY A 72 4.97 -17.32 5.18
C GLY A 72 6.40 -16.92 4.77
N LYS A 73 6.61 -16.34 3.59
CA LYS A 73 7.95 -16.00 3.09
C LYS A 73 8.36 -14.59 3.52
N TYR A 74 9.63 -14.43 3.92
CA TYR A 74 10.20 -13.16 4.40
C TYR A 74 10.22 -12.02 3.36
N PHE A 75 10.18 -12.32 2.06
CA PHE A 75 10.33 -11.30 1.01
C PHE A 75 9.19 -10.28 0.96
N GLY A 76 8.01 -10.57 1.53
CA GLY A 76 6.89 -9.64 1.54
C GLY A 76 7.03 -8.49 2.56
N ARG A 77 7.92 -8.63 3.55
CA ARG A 77 8.04 -7.68 4.66
C ARG A 77 8.72 -6.37 4.25
N SER A 78 9.88 -6.46 3.60
CA SER A 78 10.65 -5.27 3.24
C SER A 78 9.89 -4.32 2.30
N PRO A 79 9.24 -4.81 1.22
CA PRO A 79 8.47 -3.93 0.33
C PRO A 79 7.23 -3.35 1.00
N ALA A 80 6.55 -4.11 1.87
CA ALA A 80 5.41 -3.62 2.65
C ALA A 80 5.80 -2.47 3.59
N VAL A 81 6.92 -2.61 4.30
CA VAL A 81 7.44 -1.57 5.20
C VAL A 81 7.83 -0.33 4.40
N LEU A 82 8.57 -0.49 3.30
CA LEU A 82 8.98 0.62 2.45
C LEU A 82 7.79 1.38 1.86
N ALA A 83 6.80 0.67 1.31
CA ALA A 83 5.61 1.28 0.73
C ALA A 83 4.85 2.12 1.77
N ASN A 84 4.72 1.62 2.99
CA ASN A 84 4.02 2.33 4.06
C ASN A 84 4.81 3.53 4.60
N LEU A 85 6.15 3.47 4.63
CA LEU A 85 6.97 4.64 4.95
C LEU A 85 6.85 5.73 3.87
N ILE A 86 6.79 5.35 2.59
CA ILE A 86 6.54 6.28 1.49
C ILE A 86 5.15 6.91 1.65
N ALA A 87 4.12 6.13 1.96
CA ALA A 87 2.77 6.64 2.20
C ALA A 87 2.72 7.67 3.34
N LEU A 88 3.46 7.44 4.44
CA LEU A 88 3.61 8.43 5.50
C LEU A 88 4.33 9.71 5.03
N GLY A 89 5.32 9.59 4.14
CA GLY A 89 5.90 10.74 3.45
C GLY A 89 4.84 11.53 2.66
N VAL A 90 3.97 10.83 1.92
CA VAL A 90 2.86 11.45 1.15
C VAL A 90 1.85 12.16 2.05
N VAL A 91 1.54 11.61 3.22
CA VAL A 91 0.66 12.25 4.22
C VAL A 91 1.17 13.65 4.58
N SER A 92 2.49 13.83 4.74
CA SER A 92 3.05 15.13 5.11
C SER A 92 2.75 16.22 4.07
N TYR A 93 2.81 15.88 2.78
CA TYR A 93 2.43 16.78 1.68
C TYR A 93 0.92 17.06 1.66
N GLN A 94 0.08 16.05 1.94
CA GLN A 94 -1.37 16.23 1.96
C GLN A 94 -1.83 17.13 3.11
N ILE A 95 -1.17 17.05 4.28
CA ILE A 95 -1.42 17.94 5.40
C ILE A 95 -1.05 19.39 5.03
N GLN A 96 0.12 19.58 4.41
CA GLN A 96 0.56 20.90 3.95
C GLN A 96 -0.41 21.50 2.91
N ALA A 97 -1.01 20.64 2.07
CA ALA A 97 -2.05 21.04 1.11
C ALA A 97 -3.45 21.22 1.72
N GLY A 98 -3.64 21.00 3.03
CA GLY A 98 -4.93 21.13 3.71
C GLY A 98 -5.92 19.99 3.42
N LEU A 99 -5.48 18.88 2.82
CA LEU A 99 -6.31 17.74 2.41
C LEU A 99 -6.52 16.74 3.56
N TRP A 100 -7.00 17.23 4.70
CA TRP A 100 -7.16 16.43 5.93
C TRP A 100 -8.04 15.19 5.74
N LEU A 101 -9.08 15.29 4.90
CA LEU A 101 -10.00 14.19 4.61
C LEU A 101 -9.31 12.97 3.99
N VAL A 102 -8.22 13.19 3.23
CA VAL A 102 -7.44 12.11 2.60
C VAL A 102 -6.24 11.76 3.48
N ALA A 103 -5.59 12.76 4.06
CA ALA A 103 -4.38 12.59 4.85
C ALA A 103 -4.62 11.71 6.09
N VAL A 104 -5.73 11.91 6.81
CA VAL A 104 -6.00 11.19 8.05
C VAL A 104 -6.28 9.70 7.80
N PRO A 105 -7.19 9.30 6.89
CA PRO A 105 -7.37 7.89 6.54
C PRO A 105 -6.11 7.23 6.01
N LEU A 106 -5.35 7.92 5.16
CA LEU A 106 -4.08 7.41 4.62
C LEU A 106 -3.07 7.15 5.74
N ALA A 107 -2.91 8.10 6.67
CA ALA A 107 -2.02 7.96 7.81
C ALA A 107 -2.42 6.78 8.69
N MET A 108 -3.72 6.64 9.00
CA MET A 108 -4.22 5.53 9.82
C MET A 108 -3.94 4.18 9.16
N LEU A 109 -4.25 4.04 7.86
CA LEU A 109 -4.00 2.81 7.12
C LEU A 109 -2.50 2.50 7.08
N ALA A 110 -1.67 3.49 6.74
CA ALA A 110 -0.23 3.30 6.62
C ALA A 110 0.44 2.92 7.94
N VAL A 111 0.06 3.58 9.05
CA VAL A 111 0.56 3.22 10.39
C VAL A 111 0.08 1.82 10.80
N ALA A 112 -1.20 1.50 10.57
CA ALA A 112 -1.74 0.19 10.92
C ALA A 112 -1.02 -0.93 10.17
N THR A 113 -0.83 -0.79 8.86
CA THR A 113 -0.13 -1.78 8.04
C THR A 113 1.35 -1.85 8.39
N LEU A 114 2.03 -0.73 8.64
CA LEU A 114 3.42 -0.71 9.07
C LEU A 114 3.62 -1.46 10.39
N VAL A 115 2.81 -1.16 11.41
CA VAL A 115 2.89 -1.83 12.71
C VAL A 115 2.57 -3.32 12.57
N ALA A 116 1.55 -3.67 11.78
CA ALA A 116 1.19 -5.06 11.55
C ALA A 116 2.31 -5.83 10.81
N ALA A 117 2.91 -5.24 9.77
CA ALA A 117 4.00 -5.82 9.00
C ALA A 117 5.27 -6.03 9.84
N LEU A 118 5.58 -5.09 10.75
CA LEU A 118 6.71 -5.20 11.67
C LEU A 118 6.50 -6.26 12.75
N ARG A 119 5.26 -6.40 13.25
CA ARG A 119 4.91 -7.40 14.29
C ARG A 119 4.73 -8.81 13.74
N ALA A 120 4.29 -8.96 12.51
CA ALA A 120 4.23 -10.26 11.85
C ALA A 120 5.64 -10.72 11.51
N ILE A 121 6.25 -11.48 12.43
CA ILE A 121 7.50 -12.19 12.24
C ILE A 121 7.16 -13.44 11.39
N PRO A 122 7.66 -13.56 10.15
CA PRO A 122 7.58 -14.81 9.40
C PRO A 122 8.40 -15.87 10.14
N GLU A 123 7.98 -17.14 10.11
CA GLU A 123 8.80 -18.27 10.59
C GLU A 123 9.62 -18.83 9.42
#